data_AF-A0A4V4HS67-F1
#
_entry.id   AF-A0A4V4HS67-F1
#
_cell.length_a   1.000
_cell.length_b   1.000
_cell.length_c   1.000
_cell.angle_alpha   90.00
_cell.angle_beta   90.00
_cell.angle_gamma   90.00
#
_symmetry.space_group_name_H-M   'P 1'
#
loop_
_entity.id
_entity.type
_entity.pdbx_description
1 polymer ?
#
loop_
_entity_poly.entity_id
_entity_poly.type
_entity_poly.pdbx_seq_one_letter_code
_entity_poly.pdbx_strand_id
1 'polypeptide(L)'
;MKSTSETDVIYVDDLHAWAKGDLRTMAALQLLDESNLIAHIWIDRFIKTDPWLHFDFDAMKRQIRRAPFSGAEQSIAEAALSLAGKLDVDLGSLALSLDQTNLTALLDAIAQASGKPEVR
;
A
#
# COMPACT_ATOMS: atom_id res chain seq x y z
N MET A 1 3.34 32.32 -22.10
CA MET A 1 3.75 30.91 -22.02
C MET A 1 3.72 30.51 -20.56
N LYS A 2 2.79 29.63 -20.15
CA LYS A 2 2.78 29.11 -18.78
C LYS A 2 3.91 28.07 -18.66
N SER A 3 4.70 28.22 -17.61
CA SER A 3 5.86 27.39 -17.29
C SER A 3 5.48 25.92 -17.25
N THR A 4 6.30 25.10 -17.90
CA THR A 4 6.31 23.65 -17.83
C THR A 4 6.67 23.16 -16.42
N SER A 5 5.97 22.10 -16.00
CA SER A 5 6.36 21.05 -15.05
C SER A 5 6.71 21.48 -13.62
N GLU A 6 5.70 21.81 -12.83
CA GLU A 6 5.61 21.13 -11.52
C GLU A 6 5.44 19.65 -11.86
N THR A 7 6.47 18.85 -11.64
CA THR A 7 6.24 17.43 -11.39
C THR A 7 5.23 17.41 -10.26
N ASP A 8 3.98 17.03 -10.53
CA ASP A 8 2.97 16.83 -9.48
C ASP A 8 3.63 15.93 -8.44
N VAL A 9 4.10 16.52 -7.34
CA VAL A 9 4.67 15.76 -6.26
C VAL A 9 3.49 15.03 -5.67
N ILE A 10 3.39 13.75 -6.00
CA ILE A 10 2.36 12.90 -5.44
C ILE A 10 2.69 12.72 -3.97
N TYR A 11 1.97 13.41 -3.09
CA TYR A 11 2.14 13.26 -1.65
C TYR A 11 1.35 12.04 -1.18
N VAL A 12 1.98 11.20 -0.36
CA VAL A 12 1.32 10.06 0.29
C VAL A 12 0.03 10.51 1.02
N ASP A 13 0.05 11.71 1.60
CA ASP A 13 -1.10 12.33 2.24
C ASP A 13 -2.34 12.44 1.33
N ASP A 14 -2.16 12.69 0.02
CA ASP A 14 -3.28 12.77 -0.93
C ASP A 14 -3.91 11.39 -1.16
N LEU A 15 -3.09 10.34 -1.18
CA LEU A 15 -3.58 8.95 -1.27
C LEU A 15 -4.35 8.55 0.00
N HIS A 16 -3.86 8.94 1.17
CA HIS A 16 -4.54 8.67 2.44
C HIS A 16 -5.85 9.47 2.55
N ALA A 17 -5.88 10.69 2.03
CA ALA A 17 -7.09 11.49 1.94
C ALA A 17 -8.13 10.85 1.00
N TRP A 18 -7.72 10.34 -0.15
CA TRP A 18 -8.59 9.60 -1.09
C TRP A 18 -9.20 8.34 -0.45
N ALA A 19 -8.40 7.56 0.29
CA ALA A 19 -8.86 6.30 0.89
C ALA A 19 -9.78 6.51 2.12
N LYS A 20 -9.89 7.74 2.62
CA LYS A 20 -10.63 8.04 3.86
C LYS A 20 -12.07 7.55 3.80
N GLY A 21 -12.44 6.75 4.79
CA GLY A 21 -13.79 6.17 4.91
C GLY A 21 -13.89 4.72 4.46
N ASP A 22 -12.88 4.20 3.76
CA ASP A 22 -12.70 2.77 3.51
C ASP A 22 -11.52 2.25 4.34
N LEU A 23 -11.84 1.64 5.48
CA LEU A 23 -10.84 1.15 6.44
C LEU A 23 -9.88 0.12 5.84
N ARG A 24 -10.34 -0.68 4.87
CA ARG A 24 -9.52 -1.70 4.20
C ARG A 24 -8.53 -1.07 3.24
N THR A 25 -9.01 -0.10 2.46
CA THR A 25 -8.18 0.68 1.55
C THR A 25 -7.15 1.52 2.33
N MET A 26 -7.56 2.15 3.43
CA MET A 26 -6.65 2.90 4.31
C MET A 26 -5.58 2.00 4.91
N ALA A 27 -5.96 0.85 5.47
CA ALA A 27 -5.00 -0.11 6.02
C ALA A 27 -3.99 -0.61 4.98
N ALA A 28 -4.46 -0.91 3.77
CA ALA A 28 -3.57 -1.33 2.69
C ALA A 28 -2.57 -0.24 2.29
N LEU A 29 -3.00 1.03 2.22
CA LEU A 29 -2.09 2.14 1.93
C LEU A 29 -1.12 2.40 3.09
N GLN A 30 -1.61 2.40 4.32
CA GLN A 30 -0.78 2.59 5.52
C GLN A 30 0.32 1.54 5.60
N LEU A 31 0.00 0.26 5.35
CA LEU A 31 0.98 -0.81 5.30
C LEU A 31 2.07 -0.55 4.25
N LEU A 32 1.68 -0.12 3.05
CA LEU A 32 2.64 0.17 1.98
C LEU A 32 3.51 1.40 2.31
N ASP A 33 2.97 2.39 3.00
CA ASP A 33 3.69 3.59 3.43
C ASP A 33 4.69 3.27 4.53
N GLU A 34 4.25 2.63 5.61
CA GLU A 34 5.09 2.28 6.76
C GLU A 34 6.21 1.28 6.42
N SER A 35 5.94 0.36 5.49
CA SER A 35 6.97 -0.53 4.94
C SER A 35 7.87 0.15 3.88
N ASN A 36 7.70 1.45 3.66
CA ASN A 36 8.45 2.27 2.69
C ASN A 36 8.35 1.75 1.24
N LEU A 37 7.32 0.95 0.94
CA LEU A 37 7.08 0.39 -0.39
C LEU A 37 6.50 1.43 -1.32
N ILE A 38 5.65 2.35 -0.85
CA ILE A 38 5.15 3.46 -1.67
C ILE A 38 6.32 4.24 -2.27
N ALA A 39 7.28 4.66 -1.44
CA ALA A 39 8.42 5.49 -1.86
C ALA A 39 9.47 4.74 -2.70
N HIS A 40 9.66 3.43 -2.49
CA HIS A 40 10.76 2.71 -3.16
C HIS A 40 10.47 2.32 -4.62
N ILE A 41 9.24 1.99 -5.01
CA ILE A 41 8.99 1.37 -6.35
C ILE A 41 7.63 1.78 -6.97
N TRP A 42 6.69 2.31 -6.18
CA TRP A 42 5.26 2.15 -6.52
C TRP A 42 4.53 3.43 -6.97
N ILE A 43 4.96 4.63 -6.55
CA ILE A 43 4.25 5.90 -6.83
C ILE A 43 3.96 6.07 -8.33
N ASP A 44 4.95 5.94 -9.22
CA ASP A 44 4.72 6.27 -10.64
C ASP A 44 3.95 5.20 -11.44
N ARG A 45 3.92 3.94 -10.99
CA ARG A 45 3.37 2.83 -11.79
C ARG A 45 1.93 2.47 -11.48
N PHE A 46 1.51 2.76 -10.24
CA PHE A 46 0.23 2.29 -9.73
C PHE A 46 -0.68 3.43 -9.30
N ILE A 47 -0.22 4.67 -9.41
CA ILE A 47 -1.07 5.83 -9.17
C ILE A 47 -1.68 6.28 -10.49
N LYS A 48 -2.99 6.48 -10.49
CA LYS A 48 -3.69 7.15 -11.57
C LYS A 48 -3.74 8.63 -11.26
N THR A 49 -3.17 9.43 -12.17
CA THR A 49 -3.06 10.89 -12.09
C THR A 49 -4.29 11.61 -12.66
N ASP A 50 -5.48 11.05 -12.46
CA ASP A 50 -6.72 11.78 -12.74
C ASP A 50 -6.92 12.91 -11.70
N PRO A 51 -7.95 13.78 -11.81
CA PRO A 51 -8.14 14.91 -10.89
C PRO A 51 -8.24 14.55 -9.40
N TRP A 52 -8.33 13.26 -9.04
CA TRP A 52 -8.56 12.77 -7.69
C TRP A 52 -7.43 11.89 -7.14
N LEU A 53 -6.38 11.61 -7.91
CA LEU A 53 -5.19 10.85 -7.52
C LEU A 53 -5.48 9.57 -6.70
N HIS A 54 -5.49 8.40 -7.34
CA HIS A 54 -5.83 7.15 -6.66
C HIS A 54 -4.86 6.00 -6.91
N PHE A 55 -4.76 5.08 -5.96
CA PHE A 55 -3.93 3.88 -6.07
C PHE A 55 -4.68 2.73 -6.77
N ASP A 56 -4.11 2.17 -7.83
CA ASP A 56 -4.66 1.06 -8.62
C ASP A 56 -4.14 -0.29 -8.09
N PHE A 57 -4.84 -0.81 -7.07
CA PHE A 57 -4.57 -2.14 -6.53
C PHE A 57 -4.75 -3.27 -7.57
N ASP A 58 -5.57 -3.09 -8.60
CA ASP A 58 -5.73 -4.10 -9.65
C ASP A 58 -4.50 -4.13 -10.58
N ALA A 59 -3.90 -2.98 -10.86
CA ALA A 59 -2.61 -2.88 -11.57
C ALA A 59 -1.48 -3.49 -10.73
N MET A 60 -1.44 -3.21 -9.43
CA MET A 60 -0.53 -3.84 -8.49
C MET A 60 -0.64 -5.37 -8.52
N LYS A 61 -1.85 -5.92 -8.40
CA LYS A 61 -2.10 -7.37 -8.46
C LYS A 61 -1.56 -8.01 -9.74
N ARG A 62 -1.69 -7.34 -10.90
CA ARG A 62 -1.18 -7.85 -12.17
C ARG A 62 0.35 -7.86 -12.25
N GLN A 63 1.02 -6.98 -11.52
CA GLN A 63 2.47 -6.75 -11.63
C GLN A 63 3.28 -7.38 -10.49
N ILE A 64 2.66 -7.67 -9.34
CA ILE A 64 3.38 -8.09 -8.13
C ILE A 64 4.26 -9.33 -8.33
N ARG A 65 3.81 -10.29 -9.15
CA ARG A 65 4.58 -11.52 -9.47
C ARG A 65 5.64 -11.34 -10.56
N ARG A 66 5.69 -10.17 -11.20
CA ARG A 66 6.56 -9.87 -12.36
C ARG A 66 7.64 -8.85 -12.03
N ALA A 67 7.47 -8.11 -10.94
CA ALA A 67 8.42 -7.12 -10.48
C ALA A 67 9.57 -7.79 -9.70
N PRO A 68 10.78 -7.20 -9.73
CA PRO A 68 11.95 -7.74 -9.04
C PRO A 68 11.91 -7.43 -7.53
N PHE A 69 10.87 -7.90 -6.84
CA PHE A 69 10.74 -7.72 -5.40
C PHE A 69 11.62 -8.72 -4.64
N SER A 70 12.17 -8.28 -3.52
CA SER A 70 12.61 -9.19 -2.47
C SER A 70 11.43 -9.98 -1.91
N GLY A 71 11.71 -11.11 -1.25
CA GLY A 71 10.64 -11.93 -0.65
C GLY A 71 9.79 -11.15 0.36
N ALA A 72 10.42 -10.28 1.17
CA ALA A 72 9.72 -9.45 2.14
C ALA A 72 8.83 -8.37 1.47
N GLU A 73 9.34 -7.68 0.45
CA GLU A 73 8.55 -6.71 -0.33
C GLU A 73 7.36 -7.37 -1.02
N GLN A 74 7.55 -8.57 -1.56
CA GLN A 74 6.46 -9.35 -2.13
C GLN A 74 5.41 -9.71 -1.07
N SER A 75 5.84 -10.19 0.11
CA SER A 75 4.92 -10.51 1.21
C SER A 75 4.10 -9.31 1.66
N ILE A 76 4.71 -8.12 1.81
CA ILE A 76 3.98 -6.90 2.17
C ILE A 76 3.00 -6.50 1.07
N ALA A 77 3.43 -6.55 -0.19
CA ALA A 77 2.57 -6.20 -1.31
C ALA A 77 1.39 -7.20 -1.45
N GLU A 78 1.58 -8.48 -1.17
CA GLU A 78 0.52 -9.49 -1.12
C GLU A 78 -0.45 -9.25 0.06
N ALA A 79 0.08 -8.86 1.22
CA ALA A 79 -0.72 -8.49 2.39
C ALA A 79 -1.56 -7.23 2.13
N ALA A 80 -0.98 -6.18 1.54
CA ALA A 80 -1.71 -4.97 1.17
C ALA A 80 -2.84 -5.26 0.16
N LEU A 81 -2.58 -6.10 -0.84
CA LEU A 81 -3.60 -6.58 -1.77
C LEU A 81 -4.71 -7.36 -1.08
N SER A 82 -4.39 -8.13 -0.05
CA SER A 82 -5.37 -8.87 0.74
C SER A 82 -6.24 -7.97 1.59
N LEU A 83 -5.63 -7.00 2.28
CA LEU A 83 -6.36 -5.98 3.04
C LEU A 83 -7.32 -5.20 2.13
N ALA A 84 -6.88 -4.82 0.92
CA ALA A 84 -7.72 -4.17 -0.09
C ALA A 84 -8.77 -5.10 -0.75
N GLY A 85 -8.85 -6.38 -0.35
CA GLY A 85 -9.79 -7.36 -0.89
C GLY A 85 -9.52 -7.79 -2.34
N LYS A 86 -8.29 -7.61 -2.81
CA LYS A 86 -7.88 -7.91 -4.20
C LYS A 86 -7.18 -9.24 -4.35
N LEU A 87 -6.63 -9.81 -3.29
CA LEU A 87 -5.94 -11.09 -3.30
C LEU A 87 -6.30 -11.90 -2.04
N ASP A 88 -6.57 -13.20 -2.19
CA ASP A 88 -6.78 -14.07 -1.03
C ASP A 88 -5.44 -14.72 -0.66
N VAL A 89 -4.93 -14.42 0.52
CA VAL A 89 -3.66 -14.94 1.05
C VAL A 89 -3.78 -15.22 2.53
N ASP A 90 -3.01 -16.20 3.01
CA ASP A 90 -2.83 -16.43 4.44
C ASP A 90 -1.84 -15.42 5.03
N LEU A 91 -2.37 -14.39 5.69
CA LEU A 91 -1.58 -13.36 6.37
C LEU A 91 -0.68 -13.95 7.47
N GLY A 92 -1.07 -15.07 8.09
CA GLY A 92 -0.27 -15.74 9.12
C GLY A 92 1.02 -16.32 8.54
N SER A 93 0.93 -16.93 7.36
CA SER A 93 2.10 -17.42 6.63
C SER A 93 3.03 -16.28 6.17
N LEU A 94 2.47 -15.16 5.70
CA LEU A 94 3.26 -14.00 5.29
C LEU A 94 4.02 -13.37 6.47
N ALA A 95 3.36 -13.26 7.63
CA ALA A 95 3.95 -12.69 8.85
C ALA A 95 5.26 -13.38 9.28
N LEU A 96 5.40 -14.69 9.03
CA LEU A 96 6.61 -15.46 9.38
C LEU A 96 7.84 -15.08 8.55
N SER A 97 7.64 -14.44 7.39
CA SER A 97 8.70 -14.03 6.48
C SER A 97 9.18 -12.59 6.70
N LEU A 98 8.50 -11.83 7.55
CA LEU A 98 8.75 -10.41 7.76
C LEU A 98 9.74 -10.19 8.91
N ASP A 99 10.55 -9.14 8.77
CA ASP A 99 11.29 -8.60 9.92
C ASP A 99 10.33 -7.95 10.92
N GLN A 100 10.85 -7.59 12.10
CA GLN A 100 10.05 -7.01 13.18
C GLN A 100 9.33 -5.71 12.76
N THR A 101 9.95 -4.87 11.94
CA THR A 101 9.38 -3.58 11.53
C THR A 101 8.18 -3.81 10.61
N ASN A 102 8.38 -4.63 9.59
CA ASN A 102 7.36 -5.00 8.62
C ASN A 102 6.24 -5.83 9.23
N LEU A 103 6.54 -6.65 10.23
CA LEU A 103 5.54 -7.38 11.01
C LEU A 103 4.66 -6.43 11.82
N THR A 104 5.24 -5.43 12.49
CA THR A 104 4.46 -4.43 13.25
C THR A 104 3.53 -3.66 12.32
N ALA A 105 4.03 -3.14 11.20
CA ALA A 105 3.22 -2.44 10.21
C ALA A 105 2.05 -3.31 9.71
N LEU A 106 2.30 -4.60 9.45
CA LEU A 106 1.24 -5.54 9.06
C LEU A 106 0.16 -5.69 10.15
N LEU A 107 0.56 -5.82 11.41
CA LEU A 107 -0.37 -5.97 12.53
C LEU A 107 -1.21 -4.71 12.74
N ASP A 108 -0.61 -3.54 12.65
CA ASP A 108 -1.30 -2.25 12.76
C ASP A 108 -2.31 -2.06 11.63
N ALA A 109 -1.94 -2.40 10.40
CA ALA A 109 -2.84 -2.40 9.25
C ALA A 109 -4.02 -3.37 9.44
N ILE A 110 -3.80 -4.57 9.97
CA ILE A 110 -4.89 -5.53 10.28
C ILE A 110 -5.84 -4.96 11.35
N ALA A 111 -5.29 -4.32 12.40
CA ALA A 111 -6.09 -3.68 13.44
C ALA A 111 -6.96 -2.55 12.86
N GLN A 112 -6.35 -1.70 12.02
CA GLN A 112 -7.03 -0.61 11.31
C GLN A 112 -8.15 -1.13 10.40
N ALA A 113 -7.89 -2.17 9.59
CA ALA A 113 -8.89 -2.78 8.71
C ALA A 113 -10.08 -3.39 9.48
N SER A 114 -9.84 -3.78 10.73
CA SER A 114 -10.87 -4.33 11.63
C SER A 114 -11.68 -3.24 12.36
N GLY A 115 -11.37 -1.95 12.14
CA GLY A 115 -11.99 -0.83 12.84
C GLY A 115 -11.58 -0.71 14.31
N LYS A 116 -10.49 -1.39 14.71
CA LYS A 116 -9.90 -1.21 16.03
C LYS A 116 -8.89 -0.04 15.97
N PRO A 117 -8.82 0.81 17.00
CA PRO A 117 -7.79 1.87 17.06
C PRO A 117 -6.39 1.27 17.07
N GLU A 118 -5.41 2.02 16.55
CA GLU A 118 -3.96 1.70 16.58
C GLU A 118 -3.54 1.13 17.95
N VAL A 119 -2.83 0.00 17.94
CA VAL A 119 -2.18 -0.54 19.13
C VAL A 119 -0.86 0.21 19.31
N ARG A 120 -0.92 1.42 19.89
CA ARG A 120 0.26 2.21 20.26
C ARG A 120 0.93 1.69 21.53
#